data_AF-A0A0Q8DMB9-F1
#
_entry.id   AF-A0A0Q8DMB9-F1
#
_cell.length_a   1.000
_cell.length_b   1.000
_cell.length_c   1.000
_cell.angle_alpha   90.00
_cell.angle_beta   90.00
_cell.angle_gamma   90.00
#
_symmetry.space_group_name_H-M   'P 1'
#
loop_
_entity.id
_entity.type
_entity.pdbx_description
1 polymer ?
#
loop_
_entity_poly.entity_id
_entity_poly.type
_entity_poly.pdbx_seq_one_letter_code
_entity_poly.pdbx_strand_id
1 'polypeptide(L)' 'MDMLAKALVLAVIYIEQRNSSCTEDNDVRVLEEIASMIAGASEDERQSFIDAAAVLGASELPEQLGLVSP' A
#
# COMPACT_ATOMS: atom_id res chain seq x y z
N MET A 1 7.80 -13.20 0.33
CA MET A 1 7.51 -13.57 1.73
C MET A 1 7.76 -12.45 2.74
N ASP A 2 8.15 -11.23 2.36
CA ASP A 2 8.17 -10.08 3.29
C ASP A 2 7.59 -8.80 2.66
N MET A 3 6.87 -8.91 1.54
CA MET A 3 6.54 -7.73 0.75
C MET A 3 5.50 -6.84 1.45
N LEU A 4 4.51 -7.43 2.12
CA LEU A 4 3.57 -6.68 2.96
C LEU A 4 4.26 -6.00 4.14
N ALA A 5 5.20 -6.69 4.79
CA ALA A 5 5.95 -6.12 5.90
C ALA A 5 6.81 -4.93 5.42
N LYS A 6 7.44 -5.03 4.25
CA LYS A 6 8.19 -3.92 3.63
C LYS A 6 7.28 -2.76 3.25
N ALA A 7 6.13 -3.03 2.66
CA ALA A 7 5.12 -2.01 2.33
C ALA A 7 4.65 -1.26 3.58
N LEU A 8 4.39 -1.98 4.68
CA LEU A 8 4.00 -1.38 5.96
C LEU A 8 5.12 -0.52 6.55
N VAL A 9 6.35 -1.03 6.57
CA VAL A 9 7.51 -0.27 7.08
C VAL A 9 7.73 0.99 6.25
N LEU A 10 7.60 0.93 4.93
CA LEU A 10 7.71 2.09 4.04
C LEU A 10 6.62 3.13 4.32
N ALA A 11 5.37 2.69 4.54
CA ALA A 11 4.27 3.57 4.90
C ALA A 11 4.53 4.30 6.24
N VAL A 12 5.02 3.58 7.25
CA VAL A 12 5.38 4.16 8.55
C VAL A 12 6.51 5.18 8.41
N ILE A 13 7.59 4.83 7.70
CA ILE A 13 8.71 5.75 7.43
C ILE A 13 8.22 7.01 6.74
N TYR A 14 7.33 6.87 5.74
CA TYR A 14 6.81 8.02 5.02
C TYR A 14 6.00 8.93 5.93
N ILE A 15 5.10 8.39 6.75
CA ILE A 15 4.30 9.17 7.71
C ILE A 15 5.20 9.95 8.68
N GLU A 16 6.25 9.31 9.20
CA GLU A 16 7.19 9.97 10.13
C GLU A 16 7.99 11.10 9.46
N GLN A 17 8.31 10.95 8.17
CA GLN A 17 9.09 11.94 7.43
C GLN A 17 8.21 13.02 6.77
N ARG A 18 6.91 12.77 6.63
CA ARG A 18 5.96 13.67 5.97
C ARG A 18 5.88 15.00 6.71
N ASN A 19 6.26 16.05 6.02
CA ASN A 19 6.26 17.42 6.54
C ASN A 19 5.85 18.40 5.44
N SER A 20 5.83 19.71 5.74
CA SER A 20 5.37 20.74 4.80
C SER A 20 6.22 20.89 3.52
N SER A 21 7.36 20.20 3.42
CA SER A 21 8.17 20.13 2.20
C SER A 21 7.87 18.93 1.30
N CYS A 22 7.06 17.97 1.77
CA CYS A 22 6.58 16.87 0.93
C CYS A 22 5.53 17.40 -0.05
N THR A 23 5.72 17.12 -1.33
CA THR A 23 4.77 17.45 -2.40
C THR A 23 3.84 16.28 -2.67
N GLU A 24 2.76 16.56 -3.41
CA GLU A 24 1.86 15.51 -3.92
C GLU A 24 2.62 14.45 -4.73
N ASP A 25 3.65 14.84 -5.49
CA ASP A 25 4.51 13.88 -6.21
C ASP A 25 5.25 12.92 -5.26
N ASN A 26 5.60 13.39 -4.04
CA ASN A 26 6.19 12.51 -3.04
C ASN A 26 5.15 11.53 -2.49
N ASP A 27 3.93 12.01 -2.20
CA ASP A 27 2.82 11.15 -1.75
C ASP A 27 2.54 10.06 -2.81
N VAL A 28 2.40 10.44 -4.08
CA VAL A 28 2.14 9.53 -5.20
C VAL A 28 3.27 8.51 -5.37
N ARG A 29 4.53 8.94 -5.38
CA ARG A 29 5.68 8.03 -5.55
C ARG A 29 5.73 6.96 -4.45
N VAL A 30 5.45 7.33 -3.21
CA VAL A 30 5.42 6.35 -2.11
C VAL A 30 4.25 5.39 -2.25
N LEU A 31 3.09 5.88 -2.67
CA LEU A 31 1.92 5.03 -2.94
C LEU A 31 2.20 4.03 -4.08
N GLU A 32 2.85 4.45 -5.16
CA GLU A 32 3.26 3.56 -6.26
C GLU A 32 4.25 2.49 -5.77
N GLU A 33 5.20 2.86 -4.91
CA GLU A 33 6.17 1.93 -4.36
C GLU A 33 5.52 0.90 -3.42
N ILE A 34 4.59 1.35 -2.57
CA ILE A 34 3.76 0.48 -1.72
C ILE A 34 2.92 -0.47 -2.59
N ALA A 35 2.25 0.03 -3.62
CA ALA A 35 1.45 -0.77 -4.54
C ALA A 35 2.29 -1.85 -5.23
N SER A 36 3.50 -1.49 -5.70
CA SER A 36 4.44 -2.42 -6.33
C SER A 36 4.87 -3.54 -5.37
N MET A 37 5.16 -3.21 -4.11
CA MET A 37 5.50 -4.21 -3.11
C MET A 37 4.31 -5.16 -2.87
N ILE A 38 3.11 -4.63 -2.66
CA ILE A 38 1.92 -5.46 -2.42
C ILE A 38 1.64 -6.36 -3.64
N ALA A 39 1.75 -5.84 -4.86
CA ALA A 39 1.61 -6.62 -6.09
C ALA A 39 2.62 -7.78 -6.18
N GLY A 40 3.85 -7.56 -5.71
CA GLY A 40 4.90 -8.56 -5.61
C GLY A 40 4.78 -9.57 -4.46
N ALA A 41 3.79 -9.42 -3.58
CA ALA A 41 3.53 -10.36 -2.48
C ALA A 41 2.95 -11.70 -2.99
N SER A 42 2.92 -12.73 -2.13
CA SER A 42 2.22 -13.98 -2.48
C SER A 42 0.72 -13.76 -2.63
N GLU A 43 0.03 -14.69 -3.27
CA GLU A 43 -1.43 -14.63 -3.42
C GLU A 43 -2.13 -14.60 -2.05
N ASP A 44 -1.71 -15.45 -1.12
CA ASP A 44 -2.24 -15.48 0.26
C ASP A 44 -2.01 -14.14 0.99
N GLU A 45 -0.84 -13.53 0.81
CA GLU A 45 -0.51 -12.21 1.37
C GLU A 45 -1.43 -11.13 0.77
N ARG A 46 -1.58 -11.09 -0.56
CA ARG A 46 -2.47 -10.13 -1.22
C ARG A 46 -3.93 -10.30 -0.80
N GLN A 47 -4.41 -11.54 -0.68
CA GLN A 47 -5.76 -11.81 -0.20
C GLN A 47 -5.94 -11.31 1.24
N SER A 48 -4.95 -11.55 2.09
CA SER A 48 -4.96 -11.04 3.48
C SER A 48 -5.04 -9.50 3.52
N PHE A 49 -4.37 -8.81 2.59
CA PHE A 49 -4.48 -7.35 2.46
C PHE A 49 -5.89 -6.91 2.02
N ILE A 50 -6.48 -7.58 1.02
CA ILE A 50 -7.83 -7.29 0.54
C ILE A 50 -8.86 -7.47 1.66
N ASP A 51 -8.79 -8.58 2.39
CA ASP A 51 -9.69 -8.88 3.49
C ASP A 51 -9.55 -7.85 4.62
N ALA A 52 -8.31 -7.47 4.97
CA ALA A 52 -8.04 -6.43 5.95
C ALA A 52 -8.60 -5.06 5.51
N ALA A 53 -8.43 -4.71 4.23
CA ALA A 53 -8.96 -3.47 3.68
C ALA A 53 -10.50 -3.43 3.77
N ALA A 54 -11.17 -4.54 3.46
CA ALA A 54 -12.62 -4.66 3.62
C ALA A 54 -13.08 -4.51 5.08
N VAL A 55 -12.40 -5.17 6.02
CA VAL A 55 -12.72 -5.10 7.46
C VAL A 55 -12.55 -3.68 8.02
N LEU A 56 -11.56 -2.93 7.53
CA LEU A 56 -11.28 -1.56 7.96
C LEU A 56 -12.11 -0.49 7.23
N GLY A 57 -13.02 -0.88 6.32
CA GLY A 57 -13.85 0.05 5.56
C GLY A 57 -13.13 0.75 4.40
N ALA A 58 -11.99 0.22 3.96
CA ALA A 58 -11.18 0.70 2.84
C ALA A 58 -11.28 -0.23 1.62
N SER A 59 -12.48 -0.74 1.31
CA SER A 59 -12.71 -1.78 0.29
C SER A 59 -12.33 -1.37 -1.13
N GLU A 60 -12.28 -0.07 -1.40
CA GLU A 60 -11.82 0.54 -2.66
C GLU A 60 -10.29 0.57 -2.83
N LEU A 61 -9.54 0.44 -1.72
CA LEU A 61 -8.09 0.58 -1.72
C LEU A 61 -7.38 -0.47 -2.61
N PRO A 62 -7.77 -1.76 -2.62
CA PRO A 62 -7.16 -2.73 -3.52
C PRO A 62 -7.33 -2.40 -5.00
N GLU A 63 -8.48 -1.85 -5.40
CA GLU A 63 -8.73 -1.40 -6.78
C GLU A 63 -7.89 -0.16 -7.11
N GLN A 64 -7.85 0.82 -6.20
CA GLN A 64 -7.03 2.04 -6.35
C GLN A 64 -5.54 1.75 -6.48
N LEU A 65 -5.06 0.67 -5.85
CA LEU A 65 -3.68 0.19 -5.95
C LEU A 65 -3.46 -0.76 -7.14
N GLY A 66 -4.49 -1.04 -7.94
CA GLY A 66 -4.41 -1.93 -9.11
C GLY A 66 -4.19 -3.40 -8.77
N LEU A 67 -4.54 -3.83 -7.55
CA LEU A 67 -4.37 -5.21 -7.08
C LEU A 67 -5.50 -6.14 -7.52
N VAL A 68 -6.65 -5.56 -7.85
CA VAL A 68 -7.82 -6.25 -8.39
C VAL A 68 -8.33 -5.47 -9.59
N SER A 69 -8.80 -6.17 -10.62
CA SER A 69 -9.54 -5.55 -11.72
C SER A 69 -10.98 -5.28 -11.29
N PRO A 70 -11.63 -4.22 -11.83
CA PRO A 70 -13.04 -3.96 -11.60
C PRO A 70 -13.96 -5.07 -12.12
#